data_AF-A0A2U1C2H0-F1
#
_entry.id   AF-A0A2U1C2H0-F1
#
_cell.length_a   1.000
_cell.length_b   1.000
_cell.length_c   1.000
_cell.angle_alpha   90.00
_cell.angle_beta   90.00
_cell.angle_gamma   90.00
#
_symmetry.space_group_name_H-M   'P 1'
#
loop_
_entity.id
_entity.type
_entity.pdbx_description
1 polymer ?
#
loop_
_entity_poly.entity_id
_entity_poly.type
_entity_poly.pdbx_seq_one_letter_code
_entity_poly.pdbx_strand_id
1 'polypeptide(L)'
;MCECISGRNAPSLAALERNGGRCRQHQAVPYTTGAVTANCTVNASFGVVPPTRYPINISASAGGSVVCSPNPVPHGASATCTATPNTGYRLTAWGGQCSGNTPSCTLAAVTSATSVTAQFAPAQAIPTLGEWAMLLLSGLMGIAALGVLRRR
;
A
#
# COMPACT_ATOMS: atom_id res chain seq x y z
N MET A 1 -15.93 16.85 -48.49
CA MET A 1 -16.24 16.00 -47.32
C MET A 1 -15.01 15.16 -47.03
N CYS A 2 -14.36 15.31 -45.87
CA CYS A 2 -13.17 14.53 -45.53
C CYS A 2 -13.59 13.15 -45.03
N GLU A 3 -13.18 12.10 -45.74
CA GLU A 3 -13.47 10.71 -45.38
C GLU A 3 -12.32 10.12 -44.53
N CYS A 4 -12.66 9.31 -43.54
CA CYS A 4 -11.68 8.69 -42.63
C CYS A 4 -11.12 7.42 -43.28
N ILE A 5 -9.82 7.38 -43.58
CA ILE A 5 -9.14 6.19 -44.11
C ILE A 5 -8.14 5.71 -43.06
N SER A 6 -8.33 4.50 -42.53
CA SER A 6 -7.37 3.83 -41.64
C SER A 6 -6.09 3.49 -42.43
N GLY A 7 -4.93 3.85 -41.87
CA GLY A 7 -3.62 3.50 -42.45
C GLY A 7 -3.42 1.99 -42.45
N ARG A 8 -2.96 1.43 -43.59
CA ARG A 8 -2.91 -0.02 -43.89
C ARG A 8 -2.02 -0.89 -42.98
N ASN A 9 -1.43 -0.35 -41.90
CA ASN A 9 -0.48 -1.05 -41.03
C ASN A 9 -0.87 -1.04 -39.55
N ALA A 10 -2.14 -1.35 -39.23
CA ALA A 10 -2.57 -1.62 -37.85
C ALA A 10 -2.74 -3.13 -37.63
N PRO A 11 -2.04 -3.75 -36.64
CA PRO A 11 -2.36 -5.11 -36.23
C PRO A 11 -3.64 -5.08 -35.37
N SER A 12 -4.56 -5.98 -35.71
CA SER A 12 -5.88 -6.21 -35.10
C SER A 12 -7.02 -5.26 -35.52
N LEU A 13 -7.98 -5.87 -36.22
CA LEU A 13 -9.25 -5.27 -36.64
C LEU A 13 -10.08 -4.85 -35.41
N ALA A 14 -10.25 -3.54 -35.22
CA ALA A 14 -11.36 -3.00 -34.45
C ALA A 14 -12.29 -2.25 -35.43
N ALA A 15 -13.48 -2.81 -35.63
CA ALA A 15 -14.52 -2.27 -36.49
C ALA A 15 -14.87 -0.82 -36.11
N LEU A 16 -14.74 0.11 -37.06
CA LEU A 16 -15.33 1.44 -36.95
C LEU A 16 -16.79 1.37 -37.43
N GLU A 17 -17.75 1.43 -36.51
CA GLU A 17 -19.15 1.70 -36.85
C GLU A 17 -19.28 3.15 -37.37
N ARG A 18 -19.83 3.28 -38.57
CA ARG A 18 -20.19 4.55 -39.21
C ARG A 18 -21.40 5.17 -38.51
N ASN A 19 -21.21 5.82 -37.37
CA ASN A 19 -22.23 6.72 -36.82
C ASN A 19 -21.61 8.04 -36.36
N GLY A 20 -21.76 9.08 -37.19
CA GLY A 20 -21.53 10.48 -36.77
C GLY A 20 -20.08 10.99 -36.74
N GLY A 21 -19.16 10.45 -37.56
CA GLY A 21 -17.87 11.12 -37.84
C GLY A 21 -16.84 11.14 -36.71
N ARG A 22 -16.93 10.23 -35.72
CA ARG A 22 -15.99 10.14 -34.60
C ARG A 22 -15.14 8.88 -34.69
N CYS A 23 -13.84 9.02 -34.97
CA CYS A 23 -12.86 7.95 -34.81
C CYS A 23 -12.31 7.99 -33.38
N ARG A 24 -12.48 6.91 -32.61
CA ARG A 24 -11.85 6.75 -31.28
C ARG A 24 -10.63 5.84 -31.43
N GLN A 25 -9.43 6.28 -31.05
CA GLN A 25 -8.26 5.41 -31.00
C GLN A 25 -7.34 5.76 -29.83
N HIS A 26 -6.80 4.72 -29.19
CA HIS A 26 -6.07 4.79 -27.92
C HIS A 26 -4.55 4.94 -28.08
N GLN A 27 -4.03 5.06 -29.32
CA GLN A 27 -2.60 5.07 -29.62
C GLN A 27 -2.24 6.20 -30.59
N ALA A 28 -1.01 6.71 -30.46
CA ALA A 28 -0.44 7.77 -31.29
C ALA A 28 -0.16 7.25 -32.71
N VAL A 29 -1.21 7.17 -33.51
CA VAL A 29 -1.12 6.88 -34.94
C VAL A 29 -1.32 8.21 -35.69
N PRO A 30 -0.43 8.57 -36.63
CA PRO A 30 -0.61 9.78 -37.41
C PRO A 30 -1.85 9.63 -38.31
N TYR A 31 -2.82 10.53 -38.14
CA TYR A 31 -3.96 10.67 -39.05
C TYR A 31 -3.58 11.61 -40.19
N THR A 32 -3.70 11.13 -41.43
CA THR A 32 -3.51 11.97 -42.63
C THR A 32 -4.87 12.17 -43.28
N THR A 33 -5.35 13.41 -43.34
CA THR A 33 -6.56 13.73 -44.10
C THR A 33 -6.26 13.62 -45.60
N GLY A 34 -7.27 13.30 -46.41
CA GLY A 34 -7.17 13.50 -47.86
C GLY A 34 -6.98 14.97 -48.23
N ALA A 35 -6.95 15.27 -49.54
CA ALA A 35 -6.81 16.64 -50.04
C ALA A 35 -7.90 17.57 -49.44
N VAL A 36 -7.48 18.63 -48.75
CA VAL A 36 -8.38 19.62 -48.14
C VAL A 36 -8.73 20.66 -49.20
N THR A 37 -9.92 20.54 -49.79
CA THR A 37 -10.40 21.42 -50.88
C THR A 37 -11.35 22.52 -50.42
N ALA A 38 -11.68 22.57 -49.12
CA ALA A 38 -12.50 23.60 -48.48
C ALA A 38 -12.20 23.65 -46.97
N ASN A 39 -12.74 24.66 -46.26
CA ASN A 39 -12.61 24.77 -44.80
C ASN A 39 -13.12 23.49 -44.12
N CYS A 40 -12.26 22.87 -43.30
CA CYS A 40 -12.55 21.63 -42.59
C CYS A 40 -12.17 21.79 -41.11
N THR A 41 -13.07 21.34 -40.22
CA THR A 41 -12.83 21.35 -38.77
C THR A 41 -12.50 19.95 -38.31
N VAL A 42 -11.30 19.77 -37.75
CA VAL A 42 -10.88 18.52 -37.10
C VAL A 42 -11.07 18.69 -35.60
N ASN A 43 -11.89 17.84 -34.99
CA ASN A 43 -12.13 17.89 -33.56
C ASN A 43 -11.50 16.66 -32.88
N ALA A 44 -10.45 16.86 -32.11
CA ALA A 44 -9.88 15.83 -31.26
C ALA A 44 -10.59 15.81 -29.89
N SER A 45 -10.73 14.61 -29.32
CA SER A 45 -11.14 14.45 -27.93
C SER A 45 -10.16 13.51 -27.25
N PHE A 46 -9.64 13.94 -26.11
CA PHE A 46 -8.68 13.18 -25.33
C PHE A 46 -9.37 12.66 -24.07
N GLY A 47 -9.29 11.35 -23.85
CA GLY A 47 -9.65 10.74 -22.59
C GLY A 47 -8.48 10.75 -21.61
N VAL A 48 -8.75 10.85 -20.32
CA VAL A 48 -7.74 10.63 -19.29
C VAL A 48 -7.40 9.14 -19.25
N VAL A 49 -6.12 8.77 -19.32
CA VAL A 49 -5.66 7.40 -19.09
C VAL A 49 -5.46 7.22 -17.58
N PRO A 50 -6.18 6.31 -16.91
CA PRO A 50 -6.01 6.09 -15.48
C PRO A 50 -4.63 5.47 -15.18
N PRO A 51 -4.00 5.86 -14.05
CA PRO A 51 -2.71 5.30 -13.65
C PRO A 51 -2.86 3.81 -13.31
N THR A 52 -1.88 3.00 -13.72
CA THR A 52 -1.85 1.55 -13.46
C THR A 52 -1.17 1.19 -12.15
N ARG A 53 -0.56 2.16 -11.47
CA ARG A 53 0.18 1.99 -10.20
C ARG A 53 -0.04 3.18 -9.27
N TYR A 54 -0.07 2.91 -7.96
CA TYR A 54 -0.22 3.91 -6.92
C TYR A 54 0.94 3.84 -5.91
N PRO A 55 1.51 4.99 -5.51
CA PRO A 55 2.54 5.02 -4.49
C PRO A 55 1.95 4.81 -3.09
N ILE A 56 2.73 4.16 -2.22
CA ILE A 56 2.53 4.18 -0.78
C ILE A 56 3.52 5.19 -0.20
N ASN A 57 3.00 6.25 0.43
CA ASN A 57 3.82 7.22 1.13
C ASN A 57 4.11 6.71 2.54
N ILE A 58 5.37 6.43 2.84
CA ILE A 58 5.79 5.77 4.08
C ILE A 58 6.45 6.80 4.99
N SER A 59 6.02 6.84 6.26
CA SER A 59 6.70 7.61 7.30
C SER A 59 6.88 6.78 8.56
N ALA A 60 8.03 6.90 9.21
CA ALA A 60 8.34 6.24 10.47
C ALA A 60 8.81 7.27 11.49
N SER A 61 8.39 7.14 12.74
CA SER A 61 9.00 7.90 13.84
C SER A 61 10.43 7.38 14.11
N ALA A 62 11.20 8.15 14.89
CA ALA A 62 12.51 7.69 15.35
C ALA A 62 12.41 6.35 16.11
N GLY A 63 13.45 5.52 15.99
CA GLY A 63 13.50 4.22 16.68
C GLY A 63 13.10 3.00 15.85
N GLY A 64 12.88 3.17 14.55
CA GLY A 64 12.65 2.04 13.64
C GLY A 64 12.60 2.48 12.17
N SER A 65 12.29 1.52 11.31
CA SER A 65 12.09 1.73 9.87
C SER A 65 10.87 0.98 9.36
N VAL A 66 10.34 1.39 8.21
CA VAL A 66 9.21 0.73 7.55
C VAL A 66 9.53 0.53 6.08
N VAL A 67 9.25 -0.67 5.58
CA VAL A 67 9.37 -1.01 4.16
C VAL A 67 8.05 -1.60 3.69
N CYS A 68 7.52 -1.10 2.57
CA CYS A 68 6.34 -1.69 1.92
C CYS A 68 6.72 -2.25 0.55
N SER A 69 6.27 -3.46 0.24
CA SER A 69 6.51 -4.11 -1.05
C SER A 69 5.24 -4.78 -1.58
N PRO A 70 4.89 -4.58 -2.87
CA PRO A 70 5.53 -3.66 -3.82
C PRO A 70 5.22 -2.18 -3.50
N ASN A 71 6.09 -1.26 -3.91
CA ASN A 71 5.83 0.19 -3.91
C ASN A 71 6.55 0.84 -5.11
N PRO A 72 5.84 1.39 -6.12
CA PRO A 72 4.39 1.59 -6.21
C PRO A 72 3.60 0.31 -6.55
N VAL A 73 2.39 0.21 -5.98
CA VAL A 73 1.49 -0.96 -6.04
C VAL A 73 0.69 -0.94 -7.33
N PRO A 74 0.57 -2.05 -8.08
CA PRO A 74 -0.37 -2.15 -9.18
C PRO A 74 -1.82 -1.87 -8.75
N HIS A 75 -2.60 -1.22 -9.61
CA HIS A 75 -4.01 -0.91 -9.34
C HIS A 75 -4.78 -2.18 -8.93
N GLY A 76 -5.41 -2.15 -7.76
CA GLY A 76 -6.21 -3.25 -7.23
C GLY A 76 -5.40 -4.41 -6.65
N ALA A 77 -4.07 -4.34 -6.68
CA ALA A 77 -3.22 -5.33 -6.02
C ALA A 77 -3.03 -5.01 -4.52
N SER A 78 -2.44 -5.96 -3.81
CA SER A 78 -2.07 -5.82 -2.40
C SER A 78 -0.60 -5.47 -2.24
N ALA A 79 -0.27 -4.89 -1.08
CA ALA A 79 1.10 -4.65 -0.65
C ALA A 79 1.25 -4.92 0.84
N THR A 80 2.42 -5.41 1.24
CA THR A 80 2.72 -5.68 2.64
C THR A 80 3.75 -4.68 3.14
N CYS A 81 3.43 -4.02 4.25
CA CYS A 81 4.28 -3.12 4.98
C CYS A 81 4.83 -3.82 6.22
N THR A 82 6.15 -3.76 6.39
CA THR A 82 6.85 -4.34 7.53
C THR A 82 7.57 -3.24 8.29
N ALA A 83 7.27 -3.13 9.58
CA ALA A 83 7.97 -2.29 10.53
C ALA A 83 9.09 -3.07 11.22
N THR A 84 10.29 -2.51 11.21
CA THR A 84 11.47 -3.05 11.88
C THR A 84 11.90 -2.07 12.97
N PRO A 85 11.58 -2.35 14.26
CA PRO A 85 12.08 -1.56 15.38
C PRO A 85 13.60 -1.68 15.50
N ASN A 86 14.26 -0.60 15.88
CA ASN A 86 15.67 -0.64 16.26
C ASN A 86 15.83 -1.28 17.66
N THR A 87 17.05 -1.65 18.02
CA THR A 87 17.37 -2.18 19.35
C THR A 87 16.88 -1.25 20.45
N GLY A 88 16.15 -1.81 21.43
CA GLY A 88 15.58 -1.03 22.54
C GLY A 88 14.31 -0.26 22.19
N TYR A 89 13.71 -0.48 21.02
CA TYR A 89 12.43 0.10 20.62
C TYR A 89 11.40 -0.99 20.31
N ARG A 90 10.12 -0.63 20.37
CA ARG A 90 8.99 -1.45 19.91
C ARG A 90 8.06 -0.61 19.06
N LEU A 91 7.37 -1.25 18.12
CA LEU A 91 6.24 -0.64 17.43
C LEU A 91 5.11 -0.41 18.43
N THR A 92 4.64 0.83 18.57
CA THR A 92 3.50 1.16 19.43
C THR A 92 2.20 1.15 18.67
N ALA A 93 2.19 1.72 17.46
CA ALA A 93 1.00 1.80 16.63
C ALA A 93 1.37 2.04 15.16
N TRP A 94 0.55 1.50 14.28
CA TRP A 94 0.41 1.98 12.91
C TRP A 94 -0.56 3.15 12.84
N GLY A 95 -0.47 3.90 11.75
CA GLY A 95 -1.45 4.87 11.31
C GLY A 95 -1.54 4.94 9.79
N GLY A 96 -2.42 5.83 9.32
CA GLY A 96 -2.83 5.86 7.92
C GLY A 96 -3.68 4.64 7.60
N GLN A 97 -3.28 3.87 6.59
CA GLN A 97 -4.05 2.72 6.11
C GLN A 97 -3.72 1.39 6.82
N CYS A 98 -2.77 1.43 7.76
CA CYS A 98 -2.46 0.33 8.66
C CYS A 98 -2.97 0.65 10.06
N SER A 99 -3.33 -0.37 10.82
CA SER A 99 -3.81 -0.25 12.20
C SER A 99 -3.23 -1.35 13.09
N GLY A 100 -3.36 -1.16 14.40
CA GLY A 100 -2.80 -2.06 15.40
C GLY A 100 -1.30 -1.85 15.61
N ASN A 101 -0.64 -2.85 16.18
CA ASN A 101 0.75 -2.80 16.64
C ASN A 101 1.55 -4.05 16.23
N THR A 102 1.05 -4.81 15.26
CA THR A 102 1.76 -5.95 14.68
C THR A 102 2.84 -5.45 13.71
N PRO A 103 4.06 -6.00 13.71
CA PRO A 103 5.14 -5.51 12.84
C PRO A 103 4.86 -5.70 11.34
N SER A 104 3.86 -6.51 10.97
CA SER A 104 3.40 -6.67 9.59
C SER A 104 1.98 -6.14 9.45
N CYS A 105 1.75 -5.38 8.37
CA CYS A 105 0.45 -4.87 7.95
C CYS A 105 0.28 -5.12 6.45
N THR A 106 -0.86 -5.67 6.02
CA THR A 106 -1.15 -5.89 4.60
C THR A 106 -2.27 -4.96 4.14
N LEU A 107 -1.99 -4.17 3.10
CA LEU A 107 -2.98 -3.35 2.41
C LEU A 107 -3.57 -4.18 1.28
N ALA A 108 -4.89 -4.36 1.29
CA ALA A 108 -5.62 -5.03 0.22
C ALA A 108 -6.17 -4.01 -0.77
N ALA A 109 -6.19 -4.38 -2.05
CA ALA A 109 -6.86 -3.65 -3.13
C ALA A 109 -6.54 -2.14 -3.18
N VAL A 110 -5.27 -1.79 -3.39
CA VAL A 110 -4.84 -0.38 -3.48
C VAL A 110 -5.32 0.22 -4.81
N THR A 111 -6.30 1.13 -4.73
CA THR A 111 -6.91 1.83 -5.89
C THR A 111 -6.58 3.32 -5.94
N SER A 112 -5.84 3.84 -4.96
CA SER A 112 -5.41 5.24 -4.90
C SER A 112 -4.10 5.36 -4.13
N ALA A 113 -3.44 6.52 -4.26
CA ALA A 113 -2.26 6.81 -3.44
C ALA A 113 -2.64 6.79 -1.96
N THR A 114 -1.84 6.09 -1.15
CA THR A 114 -2.15 5.86 0.27
C THR A 114 -0.93 6.18 1.14
N SER A 115 -1.16 6.42 2.42
CA SER A 115 -0.12 6.72 3.39
C SER A 115 -0.09 5.68 4.51
N VAL A 116 1.11 5.28 4.92
CA VAL A 116 1.34 4.38 6.04
C VAL A 116 2.32 5.04 7.01
N THR A 117 1.93 5.11 8.28
CA THR A 117 2.76 5.70 9.33
C THR A 117 3.05 4.67 10.42
N ALA A 118 4.30 4.53 10.87
CA ALA A 118 4.63 3.71 12.04
C ALA A 118 5.19 4.56 13.17
N GLN A 119 4.71 4.29 14.38
CA GLN A 119 5.20 4.90 15.60
C GLN A 119 5.97 3.88 16.43
N PHE A 120 7.16 4.25 16.86
CA PHE A 120 8.05 3.47 17.70
C PHE A 120 8.28 4.20 19.02
N ALA A 121 8.34 3.44 20.11
CA ALA A 121 8.71 3.96 21.43
C ALA A 121 9.75 3.04 22.08
N PRO A 122 10.56 3.55 23.01
CA PRO A 122 11.52 2.74 23.76
C PRO A 122 10.81 1.55 24.41
N ALA A 123 11.36 0.35 24.20
CA ALA A 123 10.94 -0.85 24.89
C ALA A 123 11.18 -0.63 26.40
N GLN A 124 10.11 -0.65 27.19
CA GLN A 124 10.26 -0.58 28.63
C GLN A 124 10.93 -1.88 29.05
N ALA A 125 12.07 -1.79 29.75
CA ALA A 125 12.62 -2.94 30.43
C ALA A 125 11.52 -3.42 31.39
N ILE A 126 10.99 -4.62 31.16
CA ILE A 126 10.13 -5.26 32.16
C ILE A 126 11.00 -5.28 33.41
N PRO A 127 10.57 -4.68 34.54
CA PRO A 127 11.31 -4.86 35.77
C PRO A 127 11.28 -6.35 36.04
N THR A 128 12.39 -7.03 35.78
CA THR A 128 12.61 -8.36 36.30
C THR A 128 12.40 -8.19 37.80
N LEU A 129 11.37 -8.85 38.36
CA LEU A 129 11.19 -8.92 39.80
C LEU A 129 12.58 -9.15 40.37
N GLY A 130 13.08 -8.16 41.12
CA GLY A 130 14.46 -8.18 41.57
C GLY A 130 14.74 -9.52 42.25
N GLU A 131 15.98 -9.97 42.22
CA GLU A 131 16.36 -11.29 42.77
C GLU A 131 15.76 -11.51 44.17
N TRP A 132 15.72 -10.44 44.99
CA TRP A 132 15.05 -10.39 46.29
C TRP A 132 13.53 -10.62 46.27
N ALA A 133 12.80 -10.09 45.29
CA ALA A 133 11.36 -10.28 45.15
C ALA A 133 11.02 -11.71 44.70
N MET A 134 11.85 -12.33 43.85
CA MET A 134 11.72 -13.76 43.53
C MET A 134 12.03 -14.64 44.75
N LEU A 135 13.05 -14.30 45.54
CA LEU A 135 13.37 -15.01 46.79
C LEU A 135 12.22 -14.90 47.80
N LEU A 136 11.62 -13.73 47.97
CA LEU A 136 10.46 -13.53 48.87
C LEU A 136 9.22 -14.32 48.42
N LEU A 137 8.94 -14.38 47.11
CA LEU A 137 7.85 -15.19 46.56
C LEU A 137 8.05 -16.70 46.81
N SER A 138 9.30 -17.18 46.68
CA SER A 138 9.63 -18.59 46.96
C SER A 138 9.53 -18.91 48.46
N GLY A 139 9.93 -17.98 49.33
CA GLY A 139 9.81 -18.12 50.78
C GLY A 139 8.37 -18.18 51.28
N LEU A 140 7.48 -17.35 50.72
CA LEU A 140 6.05 -17.35 51.07
C LEU A 140 5.34 -18.67 50.73
N MET A 141 5.69 -19.30 49.61
CA MET A 141 5.16 -20.63 49.23
C MET A 141 5.69 -21.75 50.13
N GLY A 142 6.91 -21.63 50.65
CA GLY A 142 7.49 -22.60 51.60
C GLY A 142 6.86 -22.57 53.00
N ILE A 143 6.46 -21.39 53.48
CA ILE A 143 5.86 -21.23 54.82
C ILE A 143 4.43 -21.80 54.89
N ALA A 144 3.67 -21.72 53.80
CA ALA A 144 2.33 -22.31 53.72
C ALA A 144 2.34 -23.86 53.85
N ALA A 145 3.36 -24.52 53.31
CA ALA A 145 3.50 -25.98 53.39
C ALA A 145 3.83 -26.47 54.82
N LEU A 146 4.62 -25.72 55.59
CA LEU A 146 4.95 -26.03 56.99
C LEU A 146 3.76 -25.79 57.94
N GLY A 147 2.87 -24.85 57.61
CA GLY A 147 1.64 -24.60 58.38
C GLY A 147 0.61 -25.72 58.29
N VAL A 148 0.57 -26.47 57.18
CA VAL A 148 -0.34 -27.60 56.98
C VAL A 148 0.15 -28.87 57.70
N LEU A 149 1.47 -29.05 57.85
CA LEU A 149 2.06 -30.23 58.50
C LEU A 149 2.06 -30.16 60.04
N ARG A 150 1.84 -28.99 60.65
CA ARG A 150 1.85 -28.81 62.12
C ARG A 150 0.46 -28.90 62.77
N ARG A 151 -0.58 -29.23 62.00
CA ARG A 151 -1.97 -29.42 62.47
C ARG A 151 -2.47 -30.87 62.41
N ARG A 152 -1.57 -31.85 62.31
CA ARG A 152 -1.88 -33.26 62.57
C ARG A 152 -1.16 -33.74 63.82
#